data_AF-A0A316WWW5-F1
#
_entry.id   AF-A0A316WWW5-F1
#
_cell.length_a   1.000
_cell.length_b   1.000
_cell.length_c   1.000
_cell.angle_alpha   90.00
_cell.angle_beta   90.00
_cell.angle_gamma   90.00
#
_symmetry.space_group_name_H-M   'P 1'
#
loop_
_entity.id
_entity.type
_entity.pdbx_description
1 polymer ?
#
loop_
_entity_poly.entity_id
_entity_poly.type
_entity_poly.pdbx_seq_one_letter_code
_entity_poly.pdbx_strand_id
1 'polypeptide(L)'
;MKSTKLSDLSIDELTQEEKKRSAIHISFSILIGIMVGAAIYVTTKKGFSAISTLPLAFIPIYLMIRNSWQSVRKEILARNSN
;
A
#
# COMPACT_ATOMS: atom_id res chain seq x y z
N MET A 1 15.50 -5.76 -11.20
CA MET A 1 15.32 -5.84 -9.73
C MET A 1 15.62 -7.27 -9.30
N LYS A 2 16.64 -7.49 -8.46
CA LYS A 2 16.92 -8.82 -7.91
C LYS A 2 15.76 -9.15 -6.97
N SER A 3 14.88 -10.07 -7.36
CA SER A 3 13.76 -10.52 -6.54
C SER A 3 14.30 -11.41 -5.42
N THR A 4 14.95 -10.82 -4.43
CA THR A 4 15.29 -11.53 -3.18
C THR A 4 13.98 -12.07 -2.62
N LYS A 5 13.84 -13.39 -2.56
CA LYS A 5 12.62 -13.98 -2.01
C LYS A 5 12.56 -13.62 -0.54
N LEU A 6 11.35 -13.38 -0.02
CA LEU A 6 11.15 -13.13 1.41
C LEU A 6 11.71 -14.28 2.28
N SER A 7 11.76 -15.49 1.71
CA SER A 7 12.40 -16.68 2.30
C SER A 7 13.88 -16.47 2.63
N ASP A 8 14.59 -15.64 1.87
CA ASP A 8 16.05 -15.53 1.94
C ASP A 8 16.50 -14.48 2.98
N LEU A 9 15.56 -13.72 3.56
CA LEU A 9 15.83 -12.69 4.56
C LEU A 9 15.86 -13.28 5.98
N SER A 10 16.73 -12.76 6.85
CA SER A 10 16.70 -13.01 8.30
C SER A 10 15.43 -12.42 8.94
N ILE A 11 15.03 -12.89 10.14
CA ILE A 11 13.90 -12.34 10.91
C ILE A 11 14.04 -10.83 11.15
N ASP A 12 15.26 -10.36 11.46
CA ASP A 12 15.55 -8.94 11.65
C ASP A 12 15.35 -8.14 10.35
N GLU A 13 15.87 -8.66 9.23
CA GLU A 13 15.72 -8.02 7.92
C GLU A 13 14.25 -8.01 7.48
N LEU A 14 13.51 -9.09 7.73
CA LEU A 14 12.11 -9.22 7.42
C LEU A 14 11.25 -8.24 8.23
N THR A 15 11.61 -8.01 9.50
CA THR A 15 10.96 -7.02 10.37
C THR A 15 11.24 -5.59 9.91
N GLN A 16 12.47 -5.30 9.46
CA GLN A 16 12.81 -4.00 8.86
C GLN A 16 12.04 -3.76 7.56
N GLU A 17 11.92 -4.79 6.71
CA GLU A 17 11.12 -4.73 5.50
C GLU A 17 9.63 -4.53 5.77
N GLU A 18 9.07 -5.14 6.83
CA GLU A 18 7.68 -4.94 7.24
C GLU A 18 7.42 -3.49 7.64
N LYS A 19 8.32 -2.87 8.41
CA LYS A 19 8.24 -1.45 8.78
C LYS A 19 8.31 -0.51 7.58
N LYS A 20 9.20 -0.77 6.63
CA LYS A 20 9.29 0.04 5.40
C LYS A 20 8.02 -0.08 4.58
N ARG A 21 7.54 -1.31 4.35
CA ARG A 21 6.33 -1.56 3.55
C ARG A 21 5.06 -1.06 4.24
N SER A 22 4.98 -1.13 5.56
CA SER A 22 3.86 -0.56 6.33
C SER A 22 3.86 0.97 6.25
N ALA A 23 5.02 1.61 6.34
CA ALA A 23 5.15 3.06 6.16
C ALA A 23 4.73 3.53 4.77
N ILE A 24 5.09 2.78 3.72
CA ILE A 24 4.63 3.03 2.34
C ILE A 24 3.12 2.86 2.26
N HIS A 25 2.57 1.77 2.78
CA HIS A 25 1.13 1.51 2.77
C HIS A 25 0.34 2.61 3.50
N ILE A 26 0.78 3.04 4.68
CA ILE A 26 0.15 4.12 5.47
C ILE A 26 0.21 5.44 4.69
N SER A 27 1.37 5.81 4.18
CA SER A 27 1.55 7.04 3.39
C SER A 27 0.64 7.05 2.16
N PHE A 28 0.56 5.93 1.44
CA PHE A 28 -0.29 5.80 0.25
C PHE A 28 -1.78 5.86 0.62
N SER A 29 -2.16 5.27 1.76
CA SER A 29 -3.53 5.34 2.28
C SER A 29 -3.95 6.77 2.62
N ILE A 30 -3.07 7.55 3.24
CA ILE A 30 -3.32 8.97 3.56
C ILE A 30 -3.47 9.78 2.26
N LEU A 31 -2.57 9.55 1.29
CA LEU A 31 -2.59 10.25 0.00
C LEU A 31 -3.89 9.97 -0.77
N ILE A 32 -4.34 8.70 -0.81
CA ILE A 32 -5.65 8.34 -1.38
C ILE A 32 -6.78 9.04 -0.62
N GLY A 33 -6.73 9.10 0.71
CA GLY A 33 -7.74 9.78 1.53
C GLY A 33 -7.89 11.27 1.17
N ILE A 34 -6.76 11.98 1.06
CA ILE A 34 -6.73 13.39 0.62
C ILE A 34 -7.29 13.53 -0.80
N MET A 35 -6.88 12.63 -1.71
CA MET A 35 -7.31 12.65 -3.10
C MET A 35 -8.81 12.39 -3.24
N VAL A 36 -9.39 11.49 -2.44
CA VAL A 36 -10.84 11.27 -2.38
C VAL A 36 -11.57 12.51 -1.87
N GLY A 37 -11.06 13.15 -0.81
CA GLY A 37 -11.63 14.40 -0.30
C GLY A 37 -11.62 15.52 -1.35
N ALA A 38 -10.50 15.69 -2.04
CA ALA A 38 -10.37 16.65 -3.15
C ALA A 38 -11.30 16.29 -4.33
N ALA A 39 -11.40 15.00 -4.68
CA ALA A 39 -12.29 14.52 -5.73
C ALA A 39 -13.76 14.84 -5.42
N ILE A 40 -14.22 14.60 -4.20
CA ILE A 40 -15.58 14.94 -3.76
C ILE A 40 -15.81 16.45 -3.85
N TYR A 41 -14.89 17.26 -3.32
CA TYR A 41 -14.99 18.72 -3.36
C TYR A 41 -15.11 19.26 -4.80
N VAL A 42 -14.24 18.79 -5.70
CA VAL A 42 -14.23 19.19 -7.11
C VAL A 42 -15.51 18.71 -7.80
N THR A 43 -15.96 17.48 -7.54
CA THR A 43 -17.18 16.94 -8.15
C THR A 43 -18.41 17.76 -7.78
N THR A 44 -18.54 18.16 -6.51
CA THR A 44 -19.67 18.98 -6.04
C THR A 44 -19.64 20.39 -6.62
N LYS A 45 -18.46 20.97 -6.86
CA LYS A 45 -18.33 22.36 -7.34
C LYS A 45 -18.28 22.51 -8.86
N LYS A 46 -17.65 21.57 -9.56
CA LYS A 46 -17.37 21.63 -11.02
C LYS A 46 -18.03 20.51 -11.81
N GLY A 47 -18.71 19.57 -11.16
CA GLY A 47 -19.24 18.36 -11.78
C GLY A 47 -18.19 17.27 -11.95
N PHE A 48 -18.61 16.14 -12.50
CA PHE A 48 -17.74 14.99 -12.75
C PHE A 48 -16.59 15.37 -13.70
N SER A 49 -15.35 15.04 -13.33
CA SER A 49 -14.14 15.42 -14.06
C SER A 49 -13.10 14.30 -14.00
N ALA A 50 -12.05 14.37 -14.81
CA ALA A 50 -10.96 13.39 -14.77
C ALA A 50 -10.31 13.27 -13.37
N ILE A 51 -10.32 14.36 -12.60
CA ILE A 51 -9.82 14.40 -11.21
C ILE A 51 -10.69 13.54 -10.27
N SER A 52 -12.01 13.44 -10.52
CA SER A 52 -12.89 12.62 -9.68
C SER A 52 -12.73 11.12 -9.91
N THR A 53 -12.22 10.73 -11.08
CA THR A 53 -11.87 9.33 -11.39
C THR A 53 -10.47 8.93 -10.94
N LEU A 54 -9.61 9.91 -10.63
CA LEU A 54 -8.21 9.67 -10.25
C LEU A 54 -8.09 8.68 -9.08
N PRO A 55 -8.85 8.80 -7.97
CA PRO A 55 -8.78 7.85 -6.87
C PRO A 55 -9.04 6.40 -7.27
N LEU A 56 -9.97 6.16 -8.21
CA LEU A 56 -10.26 4.82 -8.71
C LEU A 56 -9.10 4.25 -9.52
N ALA A 57 -8.39 5.09 -10.28
CA ALA A 57 -7.25 4.66 -11.09
C ALA A 57 -6.08 4.12 -10.22
N PHE A 58 -5.98 4.54 -8.97
CA PHE A 58 -4.94 4.07 -8.04
C PHE A 58 -5.33 2.78 -7.28
N ILE A 59 -6.55 2.25 -7.44
CA ILE A 59 -6.98 1.02 -6.76
C ILE A 59 -6.06 -0.18 -7.05
N PRO A 60 -5.67 -0.49 -8.30
CA PRO A 60 -4.79 -1.63 -8.58
C PRO A 60 -3.42 -1.49 -7.89
N ILE A 61 -2.89 -0.27 -7.85
CA ILE A 61 -1.61 0.04 -7.20
C ILE A 61 -1.74 -0.12 -5.68
N TYR A 62 -2.83 0.36 -5.08
CA TYR A 62 -3.11 0.17 -3.67
C TYR A 62 -3.20 -1.32 -3.30
N LEU A 63 -3.90 -2.12 -4.10
CA LEU A 63 -3.99 -3.57 -3.90
C LEU A 63 -2.61 -4.25 -3.97
N MET A 64 -1.74 -3.83 -4.89
CA MET A 64 -0.37 -4.34 -4.99
C MET A 64 0.45 -4.01 -3.73
N ILE A 65 0.39 -2.77 -3.24
CA ILE A 65 1.10 -2.34 -2.02
C ILE A 65 0.57 -3.10 -0.80
N ARG A 66 -0.75 -3.25 -0.68
CA ARG A 66 -1.39 -4.01 0.40
C ARG A 66 -0.97 -5.48 0.38
N ASN A 67 -0.97 -6.11 -0.79
CA ASN A 67 -0.54 -7.51 -0.93
C ASN A 67 0.96 -7.68 -0.59
N SER A 68 1.79 -6.72 -0.99
CA SER A 68 3.23 -6.70 -0.68
C SER A 68 3.52 -6.56 0.82
N TRP A 69 2.74 -5.78 1.56
CA TRP A 69 2.86 -5.69 3.03
C TRP A 69 2.33 -6.96 3.72
N GLN A 70 1.21 -7.49 3.26
CA GLN A 70 0.61 -8.72 3.80
C GLN A 70 1.52 -9.95 3.59
N SER A 71 2.22 -10.06 2.47
CA SER A 71 3.13 -11.18 2.22
C SER A 71 4.31 -11.21 3.20
N VAL A 72 4.89 -10.04 3.54
CA VAL A 72 5.94 -9.95 4.57
C VAL A 72 5.40 -10.34 5.95
N ARG A 73 4.21 -9.84 6.32
CA ARG A 73 3.59 -10.21 7.59
C ARG A 73 3.29 -11.71 7.71
N LYS A 74 2.79 -12.32 6.63
CA LYS A 74 2.54 -13.77 6.59
C LYS A 74 3.82 -14.56 6.79
N GLU A 75 4.91 -14.14 6.17
CA GLU A 75 6.23 -14.77 6.33
C GLU A 75 6.73 -14.64 7.79
N ILE A 76 6.62 -13.46 8.41
CA ILE A 76 6.99 -13.25 9.83
C ILE A 76 6.16 -14.16 10.74
N LEU A 77 4.84 -14.22 10.54
CA LEU A 77 3.94 -15.05 11.34
C LEU A 77 4.23 -16.55 11.19
N ALA A 78 4.49 -17.02 9.97
CA ALA A 78 4.83 -18.42 9.70
C ALA A 78 6.12 -18.87 10.41
N ARG A 79 7.07 -17.95 10.61
CA ARG A 79 8.32 -18.23 11.30
C ARG A 79 8.23 -18.11 12.82
N ASN A 80 7.37 -17.23 13.34
CA ASN A 80 7.12 -17.11 14.78
C ASN A 80 6.17 -18.19 15.35
N SER A 81 5.50 -18.96 14.47
CA SER A 81 4.59 -20.05 14.84
C SER A 81 5.21 -21.45 14.72
N ASN A 82 6.47 -21.55 14.27
CA ASN A 82 7.33 -22.72 14.39
C ASN A 82 8.29 -22.54 15.56
#